data_AF-A0A804KLL2-F1
#
_entry.id   AF-A0A804KLL2-F1
#
_cell.length_a   1.000
_cell.length_b   1.000
_cell.length_c   1.000
_cell.angle_alpha   90.00
_cell.angle_beta   90.00
_cell.angle_gamma   90.00
#
_symmetry.space_group_name_H-M   'P 1'
#
loop_
_entity.id
_entity.type
_entity.pdbx_description
1 polymer ?
#
loop_
_entity_poly.entity_id
_entity_poly.type
_entity_poly.pdbx_seq_one_letter_code
_entity_poly.pdbx_strand_id
1 'polypeptide(L)'
;MSIGEEPVDYTVDSIAIGSFHVVQNGIIVVCSAGNSGNQGPGSVTNVVPWIFTVGASTIDRDFISTLTLGNKKQIQGKSRSLESLDEDKSYPLINSIDDDYREDA
;
A
#
# COMPACT_ATOMS: atom_id res chain seq x y z
N MET A 1 16.62 -3.01 0.49
CA MET A 1 16.30 -1.76 -0.22
C MET A 1 14.82 -1.76 -0.54
N SER A 2 14.09 -0.77 -0.02
CA SER A 2 12.64 -0.64 -0.21
C SER A 2 12.35 0.39 -1.29
N ILE A 3 13.01 0.23 -2.43
CA ILE A 3 12.99 1.10 -3.61
C ILE A 3 13.23 0.23 -4.84
N GLY A 4 12.78 0.70 -6.00
CA GLY A 4 12.96 0.04 -7.29
C GLY A 4 12.26 0.83 -8.38
N GLU A 5 12.78 0.73 -9.59
CA GLU A 5 12.23 1.33 -10.82
C GLU A 5 11.72 0.23 -11.75
N GLU A 6 11.10 0.60 -12.87
CA GLU A 6 10.79 -0.35 -13.94
C GLU A 6 12.03 -1.16 -14.35
N PRO A 7 11.88 -2.47 -14.60
CA PRO A 7 13.01 -3.33 -14.96
C PRO A 7 13.64 -2.87 -16.28
N VAL A 8 14.92 -2.53 -16.23
CA VAL A 8 15.76 -2.29 -17.41
C VAL A 8 16.87 -3.33 -17.47
N ASP A 9 17.69 -3.28 -18.53
CA ASP A 9 18.87 -4.14 -18.61
C ASP A 9 19.82 -3.88 -17.41
N TYR A 10 20.33 -4.94 -16.80
CA TYR A 10 21.14 -4.84 -15.58
C TYR A 10 22.46 -4.08 -15.79
N THR A 11 22.92 -3.92 -17.04
CA THR A 11 24.12 -3.13 -17.37
C THR A 11 23.93 -1.63 -17.21
N VAL A 12 22.67 -1.16 -17.12
CA VAL A 12 22.32 0.25 -16.91
C VAL A 12 21.49 0.46 -15.64
N ASP A 13 21.03 -0.60 -14.99
CA ASP A 13 20.35 -0.55 -13.69
C ASP A 13 21.36 -0.27 -12.56
N SER A 14 21.25 0.91 -11.96
CA SER A 14 22.10 1.32 -10.84
C SER A 14 21.99 0.42 -9.61
N ILE A 15 20.81 -0.15 -9.33
CA ILE A 15 20.59 -1.09 -8.23
C ILE A 15 21.27 -2.42 -8.56
N ALA A 16 21.16 -2.89 -9.80
CA ALA A 16 21.85 -4.10 -10.25
C ALA A 16 23.37 -3.98 -10.13
N ILE A 17 23.95 -2.89 -10.64
CA ILE A 17 25.40 -2.65 -10.60
C ILE A 17 25.90 -2.51 -9.16
N GLY A 18 25.21 -1.70 -8.34
CA GLY A 18 25.61 -1.49 -6.95
C GLY A 18 25.51 -2.76 -6.12
N SER A 19 24.39 -3.48 -6.24
CA SER A 19 24.16 -4.74 -5.50
C SER A 19 25.15 -5.84 -5.89
N PHE A 20 25.57 -5.91 -7.15
CA PHE A 20 26.56 -6.89 -7.60
C PHE A 20 27.88 -6.74 -6.84
N HIS A 21 28.41 -5.52 -6.72
CA HIS A 21 29.63 -5.25 -5.96
C HIS A 21 29.48 -5.56 -4.47
N VAL A 22 28.30 -5.31 -3.90
CA VAL A 22 28.00 -5.64 -2.49
C VAL A 22 28.02 -7.16 -2.27
N VAL A 23 27.36 -7.92 -3.16
CA VAL A 23 27.33 -9.39 -3.10
C VAL A 23 28.71 -10.00 -3.35
N GLN A 24 29.53 -9.43 -4.24
CA GLN A 24 30.92 -9.86 -4.44
C GLN A 24 31.77 -9.74 -3.17
N ASN A 25 31.42 -8.82 -2.27
CA ASN A 25 32.07 -8.66 -0.96
C ASN A 25 31.41 -9.49 0.15
N GLY A 26 30.57 -10.47 -0.20
CA GLY A 26 29.95 -11.39 0.75
C GLY A 26 28.79 -10.79 1.55
N ILE A 27 28.26 -9.64 1.11
CA ILE A 27 27.15 -8.96 1.79
C ILE A 27 25.85 -9.24 1.02
N ILE A 28 24.83 -9.73 1.73
CA ILE A 28 23.53 -10.05 1.14
C ILE A 28 22.74 -8.77 0.83
N VAL A 29 22.10 -8.74 -0.34
CA VAL A 29 21.19 -7.67 -0.76
C VAL A 29 19.76 -8.19 -0.86
N VAL A 30 18.85 -7.54 -0.15
CA VAL A 30 17.41 -7.83 -0.15
C VAL A 30 16.67 -6.62 -0.70
N CYS A 31 15.76 -6.80 -1.65
CA CYS A 31 14.97 -5.72 -2.25
C CYS A 31 13.47 -6.05 -2.29
N SER A 32 12.63 -5.02 -2.33
CA SER A 32 11.19 -5.20 -2.57
C SER A 32 10.89 -5.53 -4.03
N ALA A 33 9.85 -6.31 -4.29
CA ALA A 33 9.33 -6.62 -5.62
C ALA A 33 8.61 -5.45 -6.32
N GLY A 34 8.35 -4.34 -5.61
CA GLY A 34 7.52 -3.23 -6.09
C GLY A 34 6.04 -3.39 -5.74
N ASN A 35 5.25 -2.36 -6.01
CA ASN A 35 3.82 -2.27 -5.65
C ASN A 35 2.88 -2.27 -6.88
N SER A 36 3.41 -2.59 -8.06
CA SER A 36 2.72 -2.48 -9.36
C SER A 36 1.98 -3.76 -9.77
N GLY A 37 1.66 -4.64 -8.81
CA GLY A 37 1.05 -5.95 -9.08
C GLY A 37 -0.29 -5.92 -9.81
N ASN A 38 -1.01 -4.80 -9.75
CA ASN A 38 -2.26 -4.58 -10.48
C ASN A 38 -2.09 -4.42 -12.00
N GLN A 39 -0.87 -4.21 -12.50
CA GLN A 39 -0.58 -4.07 -13.93
C GLN A 39 -0.51 -5.41 -14.67
N GLY A 40 -0.52 -6.53 -13.93
CA GLY A 40 -0.50 -7.88 -14.49
C GLY A 40 0.80 -8.64 -14.22
N PRO A 41 0.93 -9.86 -14.80
CA PRO A 41 2.12 -10.69 -14.66
C PRO A 41 3.38 -9.98 -15.16
N GLY A 42 4.52 -10.19 -14.48
CA GLY A 42 5.81 -9.60 -14.87
C GLY A 42 6.06 -8.18 -14.36
N SER A 43 5.18 -7.63 -13.52
CA SER A 43 5.31 -6.28 -12.92
C SER A 43 6.35 -6.17 -11.78
N VAL A 44 7.16 -7.21 -11.55
CA VAL A 44 8.18 -7.26 -10.48
C VAL A 44 9.42 -6.45 -10.85
N THR A 45 10.00 -5.75 -9.88
CA THR A 45 11.27 -4.99 -10.01
C THR A 45 12.42 -5.67 -9.26
N ASN A 46 13.65 -5.17 -9.42
CA ASN A 46 14.85 -5.72 -8.77
C ASN A 46 15.09 -7.20 -9.11
N VAL A 47 15.02 -7.58 -10.39
CA VAL A 47 14.93 -8.98 -10.84
C VAL A 47 16.27 -9.69 -11.09
N VAL A 48 17.39 -9.07 -10.71
CA VAL A 48 18.72 -9.66 -10.94
C VAL A 48 18.98 -10.85 -10.02
N PRO A 49 19.72 -11.88 -10.50
CA PRO A 49 19.79 -13.18 -9.82
C PRO A 49 20.53 -13.16 -8.47
N TRP A 50 21.30 -12.11 -8.19
CA TRP A 50 22.04 -11.95 -6.92
C TRP A 50 21.27 -11.15 -5.86
N ILE A 51 20.07 -10.66 -6.16
CA ILE A 51 19.21 -9.98 -5.18
C ILE A 51 18.12 -10.93 -4.68
N PHE A 52 17.86 -10.90 -3.37
CA PHE A 52 16.65 -11.50 -2.79
C PHE A 52 15.46 -10.55 -2.95
N THR A 53 14.57 -10.85 -3.89
CA THR A 53 13.40 -10.01 -4.21
C THR A 53 12.18 -10.48 -3.43
N VAL A 54 11.62 -9.59 -2.61
CA VAL A 54 10.61 -9.92 -1.59
C VAL A 54 9.26 -9.30 -1.96
N GLY A 55 8.24 -10.14 -2.08
CA GLY A 55 6.84 -9.72 -2.25
C GLY A 55 6.18 -9.34 -0.93
N ALA A 56 5.10 -8.56 -1.01
CA ALA A 56 4.28 -8.22 0.15
C ALA A 56 3.16 -9.24 0.36
N SER A 57 2.87 -9.55 1.62
CA SER A 57 1.74 -10.39 2.03
C SER A 57 1.06 -9.78 3.25
N THR A 58 -0.14 -10.26 3.55
CA THR A 58 -0.87 -9.89 4.77
C THR A 58 -0.47 -10.79 5.94
N ILE A 59 -0.69 -10.30 7.15
CA ILE A 59 -0.59 -11.09 8.39
C ILE A 59 -2.00 -11.29 8.98
N ASP A 60 -2.09 -12.05 10.06
CA ASP A 60 -3.33 -12.32 10.80
C ASP A 60 -3.93 -11.10 11.53
N ARG A 61 -3.14 -10.05 11.72
CA ARG A 61 -3.60 -8.79 12.32
C ARG A 61 -4.44 -7.96 11.35
N ASP A 62 -5.63 -7.56 11.79
CA ASP A 62 -6.49 -6.58 11.13
C ASP A 62 -6.65 -5.28 11.93
N PHE A 63 -6.80 -4.15 11.23
CA PHE A 63 -7.11 -2.84 11.80
C PHE A 63 -8.60 -2.53 11.61
N ILE A 64 -9.42 -2.99 12.55
CA ILE A 64 -10.89 -2.93 12.46
C ILE A 64 -11.40 -1.63 13.06
N SER A 65 -12.36 -0.99 12.38
CA SER A 65 -13.10 0.16 12.88
C SER A 65 -14.59 -0.09 12.71
N THR A 66 -15.35 -0.04 13.80
CA THR A 66 -16.79 -0.30 13.78
C THR A 66 -17.54 1.02 13.68
N LEU A 67 -18.38 1.14 12.64
CA LEU A 67 -19.29 2.26 12.44
C LEU A 67 -20.69 1.88 12.95
N THR A 68 -21.21 2.66 13.90
CA THR A 68 -22.60 2.54 14.35
C THR A 68 -23.44 3.64 13.71
N LEU A 69 -24.44 3.26 12.92
CA LEU A 69 -25.36 4.19 12.27
C LEU A 69 -26.49 4.61 13.23
N GLY A 70 -27.17 5.72 12.95
CA GLY A 70 -28.30 6.20 13.77
C GLY A 70 -29.48 5.22 13.86
N ASN A 71 -29.61 4.29 12.90
CA ASN A 71 -30.57 3.18 12.94
C ASN A 71 -30.06 1.94 13.72
N LYS A 72 -28.96 2.08 14.47
CA LYS A 72 -28.30 1.03 15.27
C LYS A 72 -27.64 -0.10 14.46
N LYS A 73 -27.61 -0.01 13.13
CA LYS A 73 -26.86 -0.94 12.30
C LYS A 73 -25.36 -0.71 12.52
N GLN A 74 -24.63 -1.79 12.79
CA GLN A 74 -23.18 -1.78 12.91
C GLN A 74 -22.53 -2.30 11.62
N ILE A 75 -21.48 -1.64 11.18
CA ILE A 75 -20.67 -2.01 10.01
C ILE A 75 -19.22 -2.08 10.46
N GLN A 76 -18.58 -3.23 10.28
CA GLN A 76 -17.14 -3.36 10.48
C GLN A 76 -16.41 -2.95 9.21
N GLY A 77 -15.64 -1.87 9.29
CA GLY A 77 -14.72 -1.41 8.26
C GLY A 77 -13.26 -1.61 8.69
N LYS A 78 -12.35 -1.07 7.88
CA LYS A 78 -10.91 -1.01 8.20
C LYS A 78 -10.47 0.44 8.25
N SER A 79 -9.76 0.82 9.32
CA SER A 79 -9.20 2.17 9.48
C SER A 79 -7.96 2.11 10.37
N ARG A 80 -7.06 3.07 10.19
CA ARG A 80 -5.84 3.22 10.99
C ARG A 80 -5.71 4.64 11.57
N SER A 81 -6.86 5.24 11.93
CA SER A 81 -6.89 6.55 12.56
C SER A 81 -6.21 6.51 13.94
N LEU A 82 -5.42 7.54 14.26
CA LEU A 82 -4.84 7.71 15.59
C LEU A 82 -5.88 8.28 16.58
N GLU A 83 -6.86 9.00 16.06
CA GLU A 83 -7.93 9.61 16.82
C GLU A 83 -9.25 8.90 16.54
N SER A 84 -10.02 8.64 17.59
CA SER A 84 -11.40 8.23 17.47
C SER A 84 -12.30 9.45 17.51
N LEU A 85 -13.43 9.36 16.82
CA LEU A 85 -14.54 10.28 17.08
C LEU A 85 -15.00 10.09 18.54
N ASP A 86 -15.59 11.14 19.09
CA ASP A 86 -16.20 11.07 20.41
C ASP A 86 -17.34 10.05 20.39
N GLU A 87 -17.23 9.00 21.21
CA GLU A 87 -18.15 7.86 21.24
C GLU A 87 -19.56 8.28 21.65
N ASP A 88 -19.67 9.35 22.44
CA ASP A 88 -20.95 9.89 22.92
C ASP A 88 -21.58 10.87 21.93
N LYS A 89 -20.88 11.20 20.83
CA LYS A 89 -21.33 12.19 19.84
C LYS A 89 -21.72 11.53 18.54
N SER A 90 -22.99 11.69 18.17
CA SER A 90 -23.47 11.35 16.83
C SER A 90 -23.20 12.48 15.85
N TYR A 91 -22.68 12.15 14.67
CA TYR A 91 -22.43 13.09 13.58
C TYR A 91 -23.41 12.82 12.43
N PRO A 92 -23.94 13.86 11.75
CA PRO A 92 -24.81 13.67 10.60
C PRO A 92 -24.03 12.99 9.47
N LEU A 93 -24.67 12.04 8.80
CA LEU A 93 -24.16 11.46 7.57
C LEU A 93 -24.91 12.09 6.40
N ILE A 94 -24.17 12.63 5.44
CA ILE A 94 -24.71 13.18 4.20
C ILE A 94 -24.17 12.36 3.03
N ASN A 95 -25.05 12.05 2.09
CA ASN A 95 -24.67 11.46 0.82
C ASN A 95 -24.51 12.60 -0.19
N SER A 96 -23.34 12.70 -0.81
CA SER A 96 -23.03 13.78 -1.75
C SER A 96 -23.94 13.80 -2.99
N ILE A 97 -24.59 12.68 -3.32
CA ILE A 97 -25.53 12.62 -4.45
C ILE A 97 -26.88 13.26 -4.09
N ASP A 98 -27.26 13.22 -2.81
CA ASP A 98 -28.50 13.82 -2.32
C ASP A 98 -28.32 15.32 -1.99
N ASP A 99 -27.08 15.79 -1.96
CA ASP A 99 -26.69 17.19 -1.73
C ASP A 99 -26.69 17.96 -3.06
N ASP A 100 -27.87 18.06 -3.68
CA ASP A 100 -28.11 18.90 -4.86
C ASP A 100 -28.14 20.36 -4.37
N TYR A 101 -26.98 21.02 -4.37
CA TYR A 101 -26.91 22.48 -4.34
C TYR A 101 -27.60 23.00 -5.61
N ARG A 102 -28.92 23.21 -5.52
CA ARG A 102 -29.62 24.00 -6.53
C ARG A 102 -29.12 25.43 -6.40
N GLU A 103 -28.29 25.82 -7.36
CA GLU A 103 -28.05 27.23 -7.65
C GLU A 103 -29.31 27.81 -8.30
N ASP A 104 -30.30 28.20 -7.50
CA ASP A 104 -31.36 29.08 -7.97
C ASP A 104 -30.81 30.53 -7.98
N ALA A 105 -30.19 30.89 -9.10
CA ALA A 105 -29.93 32.28 -9.51
C ALA A 105 -31.05 32.80 -10.42
#